data_AF-A0AAP0R992-F1
#
_entry.id   AF-A0AAP0R992-F1
#
_cell.length_a   1.000
_cell.length_b   1.000
_cell.length_c   1.000
_cell.angle_alpha   90.00
_cell.angle_beta   90.00
_cell.angle_gamma   90.00
#
_symmetry.space_group_name_H-M   'P 1'
#
loop_
_entity.id
_entity.type
_entity.pdbx_description
1 polymer ?
#
loop_
_entity_poly.entity_id
_entity_poly.type
_entity_poly.pdbx_seq_one_letter_code
_entity_poly.pdbx_strand_id
1 'polypeptide(L)'
;MGFVRFLVIGFLVSWVLVVGGEELMGSPPVSPPCDFPAIYNFGDSNSDTGGISAAFQPIPSPYGDNFFHKPAGRDSDGRLVIDFIAEHLQLPYLSAYLNSIGPNFQHGANFATGGSTIRRQNETIFAYGISPFSLDVQIWHYDQFKVRTSDLYNQAKQAADRSKLPRPEDFSKALYTFDIGQNDLSVAFRKMSNEQLLAAMPDIVNQLAAAVQHVYQQGGRAFWIHNTGPIGCLPVAVMYIRNPPAGFLDQYGCIKGQNDMAVEFNKQLKDRVIKLRAELPDAAITYVDVYAAKYGLISNAKNQGFVDPLKICCGHHENDVNIWCGNTANINGTEIFGASCGNPSLFISWDGVHYSQAANQWIANHVLNGSLSDPPIPIAHACHKH
;
A
#
# COMPACT_ATOMS: atom_id res chain seq x y z
N MET A 1 -86.23 -60.59 25.64
CA MET A 1 -85.11 -60.24 26.52
C MET A 1 -83.81 -60.60 25.81
N GLY A 2 -83.05 -59.60 25.36
CA GLY A 2 -81.79 -59.81 24.66
C GLY A 2 -81.02 -58.51 24.65
N PHE A 3 -80.06 -58.37 25.58
CA PHE A 3 -79.17 -57.22 25.69
C PHE A 3 -78.14 -57.25 24.55
N VAL A 4 -78.12 -56.22 23.71
CA VAL A 4 -77.05 -55.98 22.73
C VAL A 4 -76.13 -54.89 23.29
N ARG A 5 -74.85 -55.24 23.45
CA ARG A 5 -73.76 -54.33 23.83
C ARG A 5 -73.42 -53.41 22.65
N PHE A 6 -73.43 -52.10 22.87
CA PHE A 6 -72.84 -51.12 21.94
C PHE A 6 -71.38 -50.87 22.33
N LEU A 7 -70.47 -51.12 21.38
CA LEU A 7 -69.06 -50.74 21.43
C LEU A 7 -68.94 -49.26 21.02
N VAL A 8 -68.25 -48.46 21.84
CA VAL A 8 -67.88 -47.08 21.53
C VAL A 8 -66.50 -47.10 20.85
N ILE A 9 -66.45 -46.67 19.59
CA ILE A 9 -65.21 -46.48 18.82
C ILE A 9 -64.83 -45.00 18.96
N GLY A 10 -63.69 -44.73 19.61
CA GLY A 10 -63.11 -43.39 19.70
C GLY A 10 -62.29 -43.05 18.46
N PHE A 11 -62.59 -41.90 17.84
CA PHE A 11 -61.80 -41.33 16.75
C PHE A 11 -60.68 -40.44 17.33
N LEU A 12 -59.43 -40.79 17.02
CA LEU A 12 -58.24 -39.95 17.28
C LEU A 12 -58.08 -38.94 16.13
N VAL A 13 -58.19 -37.65 16.45
CA VAL A 13 -57.88 -36.55 15.52
C VAL A 13 -56.42 -36.15 15.69
N SER A 14 -55.61 -36.46 14.69
CA SER A 14 -54.19 -36.05 14.61
C SER A 14 -54.10 -34.59 14.17
N TRP A 15 -53.59 -33.72 15.05
CA TRP A 15 -53.21 -32.36 14.70
C TRP A 15 -51.81 -32.36 14.05
N VAL A 16 -51.76 -32.14 12.75
CA VAL A 16 -50.49 -31.88 12.03
C VAL A 16 -50.15 -30.41 12.21
N LEU A 17 -49.15 -30.12 13.04
CA LEU A 17 -48.52 -28.81 13.13
C LEU A 17 -47.71 -28.56 11.85
N VAL A 18 -48.21 -27.67 11.00
CA VAL A 18 -47.43 -27.11 9.88
C VAL A 18 -46.41 -26.14 10.48
N VAL A 19 -45.16 -26.59 10.62
CA VAL A 19 -44.03 -25.69 10.87
C VAL A 19 -43.74 -25.00 9.54
N GLY A 20 -44.08 -23.72 9.44
CA GLY A 20 -43.65 -22.88 8.33
C GLY A 20 -42.12 -22.83 8.34
N GLY A 21 -41.50 -23.33 7.27
CA GLY A 21 -40.07 -23.13 7.06
C GLY A 21 -39.82 -21.64 6.85
N GLU A 22 -39.12 -21.01 7.78
CA GLU A 22 -38.44 -19.75 7.49
C GLU A 22 -37.41 -20.07 6.39
N GLU A 23 -37.62 -19.50 5.20
CA GLU A 23 -36.57 -19.37 4.22
C GLU A 23 -35.42 -18.62 4.90
N LEU A 24 -34.33 -19.35 5.16
CA LEU A 24 -33.03 -18.75 5.44
C LEU A 24 -32.79 -17.73 4.34
N MET A 25 -32.86 -16.44 4.67
CA MET A 25 -32.46 -15.36 3.78
C MET A 25 -31.06 -15.70 3.29
N GLY A 26 -30.97 -16.13 2.03
CA GLY A 26 -29.70 -16.39 1.39
C GLY A 26 -28.82 -15.16 1.57
N SER A 27 -27.59 -15.38 2.01
CA SER A 27 -26.55 -14.36 1.96
C SER A 27 -26.63 -13.63 0.62
N PRO A 28 -26.56 -12.30 0.58
CA PRO A 28 -26.69 -11.55 -0.67
C PRO A 28 -25.72 -12.12 -1.71
N PRO A 29 -26.12 -12.20 -2.99
CA PRO A 29 -25.26 -12.74 -4.02
C PRO A 29 -23.93 -11.98 -4.01
N VAL A 30 -22.84 -12.72 -3.85
CA VAL A 30 -21.48 -12.16 -3.89
C VAL A 30 -21.31 -11.53 -5.27
N SER A 31 -21.12 -10.21 -5.32
CA SER A 31 -20.85 -9.49 -6.56
C SER A 31 -19.68 -10.16 -7.29
N PRO A 32 -19.70 -10.27 -8.64
CA PRO A 32 -18.60 -10.89 -9.35
C PRO A 32 -17.30 -10.07 -9.16
N PRO A 33 -16.11 -10.70 -9.24
CA PRO A 33 -14.85 -9.99 -9.27
C PRO A 33 -14.80 -8.98 -10.42
N CYS A 34 -14.13 -7.86 -10.17
CA CYS A 34 -13.80 -6.83 -11.14
C CYS A 34 -12.74 -7.34 -12.10
N ASP A 35 -12.92 -7.03 -13.39
CA ASP A 35 -11.92 -7.27 -14.42
C ASP A 35 -11.13 -5.97 -14.64
N PHE A 36 -10.05 -5.79 -13.87
CA PHE A 36 -9.18 -4.62 -13.97
C PHE A 36 -8.18 -4.80 -15.13
N PRO A 37 -8.23 -3.99 -16.21
CA PRO A 37 -7.29 -4.14 -17.31
C PRO A 37 -5.91 -3.54 -17.01
N ALA A 38 -5.81 -2.65 -16.02
CA ALA A 38 -4.61 -1.89 -15.70
C ALA A 38 -4.60 -1.41 -14.25
N ILE A 39 -3.41 -1.13 -13.71
CA ILE A 39 -3.22 -0.43 -12.44
C ILE A 39 -2.40 0.84 -12.69
N TYR A 40 -2.86 1.98 -12.15
CA TYR A 40 -2.11 3.23 -12.12
C TYR A 40 -1.79 3.57 -10.66
N ASN A 41 -0.50 3.51 -10.31
CA ASN A 41 -0.04 3.68 -8.94
C ASN A 41 0.59 5.06 -8.70
N PHE A 42 0.22 5.68 -7.59
CA PHE A 42 0.82 6.90 -7.05
C PHE A 42 1.35 6.60 -5.66
N GLY A 43 2.52 7.11 -5.32
CA GLY A 43 3.12 6.69 -4.07
C GLY A 43 4.51 7.22 -3.75
N ASP A 44 5.09 6.66 -2.70
CA ASP A 44 6.49 6.83 -2.33
C ASP A 44 7.31 5.53 -2.50
N SER A 45 8.41 5.38 -1.78
CA SER A 45 9.30 4.21 -1.88
C SER A 45 8.62 2.89 -1.51
N ASN A 46 7.53 2.90 -0.74
CA ASN A 46 6.78 1.68 -0.42
C ASN A 46 6.12 1.03 -1.65
N SER A 47 5.96 1.79 -2.74
CA SER A 47 5.39 1.31 -3.98
C SER A 47 6.18 1.70 -5.22
N ASP A 48 7.39 2.26 -5.10
CA ASP A 48 8.24 2.64 -6.23
C ASP A 48 8.81 1.41 -6.95
N THR A 49 8.56 1.30 -8.26
CA THR A 49 9.07 0.20 -9.11
C THR A 49 10.21 0.63 -10.05
N GLY A 50 10.82 1.78 -9.81
CA GLY A 50 12.01 2.27 -10.51
C GLY A 50 11.99 3.75 -10.87
N GLY A 51 10.98 4.51 -10.43
CA GLY A 51 10.84 5.94 -10.65
C GLY A 51 12.02 6.74 -10.12
N ILE A 52 12.43 6.51 -8.86
CA ILE A 52 13.60 7.19 -8.30
C ILE A 52 14.90 6.78 -9.02
N SER A 53 15.01 5.51 -9.39
CA SER A 53 16.17 4.96 -10.11
C SER A 53 16.32 5.56 -11.51
N ALA A 54 15.20 5.78 -12.20
CA ALA A 54 15.18 6.39 -13.53
C ALA A 54 15.49 7.90 -13.49
N ALA A 55 15.10 8.59 -12.42
CA ALA A 55 15.31 10.02 -12.27
C ALA A 55 16.70 10.40 -11.74
N PHE A 56 17.25 9.59 -10.84
CA PHE A 56 18.49 9.88 -10.11
C PHE A 56 19.49 8.74 -10.24
N GLN A 57 19.91 8.18 -9.09
CA GLN A 57 20.83 7.06 -9.05
C GLN A 57 20.04 5.74 -8.96
N PRO A 58 20.44 4.72 -9.72
CA PRO A 58 19.86 3.40 -9.59
C PRO A 58 20.00 2.89 -8.16
N ILE A 59 18.93 2.33 -7.61
CA ILE A 59 19.00 1.56 -6.37
C ILE A 59 19.97 0.39 -6.62
N PRO A 60 21.07 0.24 -5.86
CA PRO A 60 22.12 -0.72 -6.14
C PRO A 60 21.79 -2.12 -5.62
N SER A 61 22.66 -3.10 -5.89
CA SER A 61 22.62 -4.38 -5.15
C SER A 61 22.97 -4.09 -3.67
N PRO A 62 22.37 -4.79 -2.69
CA PRO A 62 21.58 -6.03 -2.81
C PRO A 62 20.06 -5.88 -2.94
N TYR A 63 19.54 -4.70 -3.22
CA TYR A 63 18.11 -4.53 -3.46
C TYR A 63 17.67 -5.36 -4.69
N GLY A 64 16.57 -6.10 -4.57
CA GLY A 64 16.04 -7.00 -5.59
C GLY A 64 16.70 -8.38 -5.70
N ASP A 65 17.82 -8.65 -5.02
CA ASP A 65 18.59 -9.89 -5.20
C ASP A 65 17.81 -11.17 -4.80
N ASN A 66 16.89 -11.08 -3.84
CA ASN A 66 16.13 -12.23 -3.36
C ASN A 66 15.07 -12.72 -4.37
N PHE A 67 14.54 -11.85 -5.22
CA PHE A 67 13.48 -12.21 -6.18
C PHE A 67 13.82 -11.94 -7.64
N PHE A 68 14.28 -10.72 -7.93
CA PHE A 68 14.65 -10.32 -9.28
C PHE A 68 16.06 -10.81 -9.65
N HIS A 69 16.84 -11.22 -8.65
CA HIS A 69 18.24 -11.66 -8.77
C HIS A 69 19.17 -10.60 -9.38
N LYS A 70 18.75 -9.34 -9.24
CA LYS A 70 19.46 -8.13 -9.63
C LYS A 70 18.70 -6.91 -9.09
N PRO A 71 19.34 -5.72 -9.09
CA PRO A 71 18.64 -4.46 -8.89
C PRO A 71 17.46 -4.27 -9.84
N ALA A 72 16.29 -3.99 -9.25
CA ALA A 72 15.02 -3.84 -9.95
C ALA A 72 14.29 -2.52 -9.62
N GLY A 73 15.01 -1.55 -9.05
CA GLY A 73 14.49 -0.22 -8.75
C GLY A 73 13.44 -0.17 -7.63
N ARG A 74 13.43 -1.16 -6.74
CA ARG A 74 12.54 -1.26 -5.58
C ARG A 74 13.38 -1.17 -4.32
N ASP A 75 12.91 -0.40 -3.33
CA ASP A 75 13.54 -0.31 -2.02
C ASP A 75 13.19 -1.54 -1.15
N SER A 76 13.49 -2.75 -1.65
CA SER A 76 13.33 -4.02 -0.95
C SER A 76 14.31 -5.06 -1.52
N ASP A 77 14.49 -6.19 -0.85
CA ASP A 77 15.22 -7.35 -1.40
C ASP A 77 14.47 -8.03 -2.55
N GLY A 78 13.20 -7.66 -2.80
CA GLY A 78 12.39 -8.21 -3.88
C GLY A 78 11.13 -7.40 -4.14
N ARG A 79 9.99 -8.09 -4.18
CA ARG A 79 8.67 -7.51 -4.48
C ARG A 79 8.15 -6.59 -3.38
N LEU A 80 7.44 -5.56 -3.82
CA LEU A 80 6.67 -4.64 -2.98
C LEU A 80 5.19 -5.05 -2.90
N VAL A 81 4.41 -4.42 -2.02
CA VAL A 81 2.95 -4.68 -1.93
C VAL A 81 2.25 -4.46 -3.27
N ILE A 82 2.67 -3.46 -4.06
CA ILE A 82 2.12 -3.20 -5.39
C ILE A 82 2.39 -4.34 -6.39
N ASP A 83 3.51 -5.05 -6.26
CA ASP A 83 3.80 -6.22 -7.10
C ASP A 83 2.87 -7.40 -6.75
N PHE A 84 2.59 -7.60 -5.46
CA PHE A 84 1.62 -8.60 -5.00
C PHE A 84 0.16 -8.23 -5.37
N ILE A 85 -0.19 -6.94 -5.40
CA ILE A 85 -1.46 -6.46 -5.96
C ILE A 85 -1.57 -6.88 -7.44
N ALA A 86 -0.52 -6.62 -8.24
CA ALA A 86 -0.51 -7.00 -9.65
C ALA A 86 -0.65 -8.52 -9.84
N GLU A 87 0.07 -9.33 -9.07
CA GLU A 87 -0.07 -10.80 -9.09
C GLU A 87 -1.48 -11.27 -8.75
N HIS A 88 -2.08 -10.70 -7.69
CA HIS A 88 -3.43 -11.06 -7.25
C HIS A 88 -4.49 -10.73 -8.32
N LEU A 89 -4.30 -9.64 -9.04
CA LEU A 89 -5.16 -9.21 -10.14
C LEU A 89 -4.75 -9.80 -11.50
N GLN A 90 -3.76 -10.70 -11.53
CA GLN A 90 -3.27 -11.36 -12.75
C GLN A 90 -2.73 -10.39 -13.81
N LEU A 91 -2.14 -9.27 -13.36
CA LEU A 91 -1.51 -8.25 -14.18
C LEU A 91 0.03 -8.34 -14.10
N PRO A 92 0.76 -7.92 -15.14
CA PRO A 92 2.22 -7.82 -15.06
C PRO A 92 2.65 -6.74 -14.05
N TYR A 93 3.88 -6.86 -13.54
CA TYR A 93 4.45 -5.81 -12.68
C TYR A 93 4.53 -4.47 -13.39
N LEU A 94 4.22 -3.41 -12.65
CA LEU A 94 4.16 -2.07 -13.20
C LEU A 94 5.55 -1.54 -13.55
N SER A 95 5.67 -1.01 -14.76
CA SER A 95 6.82 -0.21 -15.17
C SER A 95 6.72 1.20 -14.58
N ALA A 96 7.84 1.74 -14.10
CA ALA A 96 7.92 3.14 -13.70
C ALA A 96 7.69 4.04 -14.92
N TYR A 97 6.86 5.08 -14.75
CA TYR A 97 6.57 6.07 -15.79
C TYR A 97 7.84 6.74 -16.33
N LEU A 98 8.82 6.96 -15.46
CA LEU A 98 10.07 7.65 -15.80
C LEU A 98 11.07 6.77 -16.57
N ASN A 99 10.82 5.46 -16.74
CA ASN A 99 11.68 4.61 -17.54
C ASN A 99 11.68 5.03 -19.02
N SER A 100 12.86 5.25 -19.58
CA SER A 100 13.00 5.73 -20.96
C SER A 100 12.99 4.62 -22.01
N ILE A 101 13.45 3.41 -21.69
CA ILE A 101 13.63 2.31 -22.66
C ILE A 101 13.08 1.00 -22.11
N GLY A 102 12.31 0.30 -22.94
CA GLY A 102 11.78 -1.02 -22.64
C GLY A 102 10.47 -1.13 -21.86
N PRO A 103 9.89 -0.10 -21.20
CA PRO A 103 8.68 -0.31 -20.44
C PRO A 103 7.51 -0.74 -21.34
N ASN A 104 6.65 -1.58 -20.78
CA ASN A 104 5.36 -1.93 -21.35
C ASN A 104 4.28 -1.32 -20.44
N PHE A 105 3.49 -0.42 -21.00
CA PHE A 105 2.45 0.29 -20.26
C PHE A 105 1.03 -0.17 -20.60
N GLN A 106 0.89 -1.27 -21.37
CA GLN A 106 -0.42 -1.82 -21.75
C GLN A 106 -1.34 -2.04 -20.54
N HIS A 107 -0.76 -2.49 -19.41
CA HIS A 107 -1.47 -2.79 -18.17
C HIS A 107 -1.23 -1.75 -17.07
N GLY A 108 -0.93 -0.52 -17.47
CA GLY A 108 -0.78 0.62 -16.58
C GLY A 108 0.67 1.01 -16.30
N ALA A 109 0.84 1.94 -15.36
CA ALA A 109 2.12 2.60 -15.08
C ALA A 109 2.22 2.96 -13.60
N ASN A 110 3.46 3.06 -13.11
CA ASN A 110 3.74 3.48 -11.75
C ASN A 110 4.38 4.88 -11.73
N PHE A 111 3.75 5.81 -11.04
CA PHE A 111 4.20 7.20 -10.89
C PHE A 111 4.87 7.45 -9.53
N ALA A 112 4.87 6.47 -8.63
CA ALA A 112 5.53 6.56 -7.34
C ALA A 112 7.04 6.79 -7.48
N THR A 113 7.62 7.55 -6.56
CA THR A 113 9.07 7.70 -6.46
C THR A 113 9.53 7.69 -5.00
N GLY A 114 10.66 7.05 -4.70
CA GLY A 114 11.24 7.02 -3.37
C GLY A 114 11.38 8.41 -2.74
N GLY A 115 10.94 8.58 -1.49
CA GLY A 115 11.00 9.87 -0.80
C GLY A 115 9.91 10.89 -1.20
N SER A 116 8.93 10.52 -2.01
CA SER A 116 7.80 11.39 -2.36
C SER A 116 6.93 11.73 -1.16
N THR A 117 6.45 12.98 -1.15
CA THR A 117 5.50 13.52 -0.19
C THR A 117 4.21 13.91 -0.89
N ILE A 118 3.11 13.97 -0.15
CA ILE A 118 1.85 14.54 -0.64
C ILE A 118 2.05 16.03 -0.95
N ARG A 119 2.61 16.78 0.02
CA ARG A 119 2.91 18.20 -0.15
C ARG A 119 4.30 18.41 -0.71
N ARG A 120 4.48 19.37 -1.60
CA ARG A 120 5.81 19.84 -2.00
C ARG A 120 6.63 20.28 -0.79
N GLN A 121 7.89 19.89 -0.78
CA GLN A 121 8.85 20.29 0.24
C GLN A 121 9.90 21.21 -0.36
N ASN A 122 10.33 22.19 0.41
CA ASN A 122 11.45 23.05 0.03
C ASN A 122 12.79 22.42 0.42
N GLU A 123 13.03 21.22 -0.11
CA GLU A 123 14.19 20.35 0.18
C GLU A 123 14.52 19.50 -1.05
N THR A 124 15.69 18.85 -1.05
CA THR A 124 16.13 18.03 -2.18
C THR A 124 16.44 16.61 -1.75
N ILE A 125 16.44 15.71 -2.75
CA ILE A 125 16.78 14.30 -2.57
C ILE A 125 18.19 14.12 -1.98
N PHE A 126 19.11 15.03 -2.30
CA PHE A 126 20.50 15.00 -1.85
C PHE A 126 20.71 15.53 -0.43
N ALA A 127 19.72 16.21 0.15
CA ALA A 127 19.81 16.76 1.51
C ALA A 127 19.22 15.79 2.55
N TYR A 128 17.97 15.39 2.33
CA TYR A 128 17.21 14.58 3.31
C TYR A 128 16.40 13.46 2.65
N GLY A 129 16.73 13.07 1.41
CA GLY A 129 16.02 12.01 0.71
C GLY A 129 14.60 12.37 0.29
N ILE A 130 14.26 13.65 0.16
CA ILE A 130 12.92 14.09 -0.28
C ILE A 130 12.88 14.27 -1.79
N SER A 131 11.98 13.54 -2.45
CA SER A 131 11.82 13.56 -3.89
C SER A 131 11.19 14.87 -4.38
N PRO A 132 11.63 15.43 -5.53
CA PRO A 132 10.93 16.53 -6.18
C PRO A 132 9.62 16.09 -6.84
N PHE A 133 9.35 14.79 -6.94
CA PHE A 133 8.12 14.24 -7.51
C PHE A 133 7.07 14.03 -6.40
N SER A 134 6.62 15.13 -5.80
CA SER A 134 5.46 15.12 -4.89
C SER A 134 4.19 14.65 -5.60
N LEU A 135 3.13 14.32 -4.84
CA LEU A 135 1.91 13.74 -5.40
C LEU A 135 1.32 14.55 -6.56
N ASP A 136 1.30 15.88 -6.46
CA ASP A 136 0.83 16.75 -7.53
C ASP A 136 1.68 16.66 -8.81
N VAL A 137 2.99 16.46 -8.70
CA VAL A 137 3.88 16.21 -9.84
C VAL A 137 3.62 14.82 -10.43
N GLN A 138 3.36 13.80 -9.60
CA GLN A 138 2.94 12.49 -10.08
C GLN A 138 1.61 12.55 -10.83
N ILE A 139 0.68 13.40 -10.40
CA ILE A 139 -0.56 13.68 -11.12
C ILE A 139 -0.30 14.36 -12.46
N TRP A 140 0.61 15.33 -12.53
CA TRP A 140 1.02 15.92 -13.81
C TRP A 140 1.65 14.89 -14.75
N HIS A 141 2.46 13.98 -14.22
CA HIS A 141 3.00 12.86 -15.00
C HIS A 141 1.90 11.97 -15.55
N TYR A 142 0.89 11.64 -14.74
CA TYR A 142 -0.27 10.87 -15.18
C TYR A 142 -1.06 11.57 -16.29
N ASP A 143 -1.32 12.88 -16.18
CA ASP A 143 -2.02 13.63 -17.22
C ASP A 143 -1.27 13.58 -18.56
N GLN A 144 0.05 13.85 -18.51
CA GLN A 144 0.90 13.78 -19.70
C GLN A 144 0.95 12.37 -20.28
N PHE A 145 1.09 11.36 -19.42
CA PHE A 145 1.10 9.96 -19.81
C PHE A 145 -0.19 9.57 -20.52
N LYS A 146 -1.36 9.86 -19.93
CA LYS A 146 -2.66 9.49 -20.46
C LYS A 146 -2.92 10.12 -21.82
N VAL A 147 -2.66 11.42 -21.97
CA VAL A 147 -2.84 12.13 -23.24
C VAL A 147 -1.91 11.55 -24.32
N ARG A 148 -0.60 11.47 -24.03
CA ARG A 148 0.40 11.03 -25.00
C ARG A 148 0.19 9.58 -25.43
N THR A 149 -0.10 8.69 -24.49
CA THR A 149 -0.33 7.28 -24.82
C THR A 149 -1.61 7.09 -25.62
N SER A 150 -2.66 7.85 -25.34
CA SER A 150 -3.90 7.82 -26.13
C SER A 150 -3.66 8.31 -27.56
N ASP A 151 -2.92 9.40 -27.72
CA ASP A 151 -2.56 9.93 -29.05
C ASP A 151 -1.73 8.92 -29.85
N LEU A 152 -0.71 8.34 -29.22
CA LEU A 152 0.14 7.32 -29.84
C LEU A 152 -0.65 6.06 -30.20
N TYR A 153 -1.56 5.60 -29.33
CA TYR A 153 -2.40 4.43 -29.58
C TYR A 153 -3.29 4.64 -30.81
N ASN A 154 -3.88 5.84 -30.93
CA ASN A 154 -4.75 6.21 -32.04
C ASN A 154 -3.99 6.40 -33.36
N GLN A 155 -2.76 6.93 -33.30
CA GLN A 155 -1.91 7.14 -34.47
C GLN A 155 -1.21 5.85 -34.94
N ALA A 156 -1.03 4.87 -34.04
CA ALA A 156 -0.38 3.60 -34.35
C ALA A 156 -1.11 2.87 -35.49
N LYS A 157 -0.35 2.55 -36.54
CA LYS A 157 -0.84 1.82 -37.73
C LYS A 157 -0.68 0.31 -37.59
N GLN A 158 0.28 -0.14 -36.77
CA GLN A 158 0.58 -1.55 -36.57
C GLN A 158 0.13 -2.01 -35.18
N ALA A 159 -0.33 -3.26 -35.08
CA ALA A 159 -0.72 -3.84 -33.80
C ALA A 159 0.46 -3.91 -32.80
N ALA A 160 1.68 -4.12 -33.30
CA ALA A 160 2.90 -4.14 -32.49
C ALA A 160 3.12 -2.81 -31.76
N ASP A 161 2.86 -1.67 -32.41
CA ASP A 161 3.03 -0.35 -31.81
C ASP A 161 1.98 -0.09 -30.70
N ARG A 162 0.77 -0.64 -30.85
CA ARG A 162 -0.29 -0.57 -29.83
C ARG A 162 -0.06 -1.50 -28.66
N SER A 163 0.62 -2.63 -28.87
CA SER A 163 0.76 -3.71 -27.88
C SER A 163 1.46 -3.30 -26.57
N LYS A 164 2.16 -2.17 -26.55
CA LYS A 164 2.85 -1.64 -25.35
C LYS A 164 2.18 -0.41 -24.75
N LEU A 165 1.09 0.06 -25.36
CA LEU A 165 0.37 1.27 -24.96
C LEU A 165 -0.94 0.88 -24.26
N PRO A 166 -1.36 1.62 -23.23
CA PRO A 166 -2.70 1.47 -22.68
C PRO A 166 -3.75 1.71 -23.76
N ARG A 167 -4.87 0.97 -23.68
CA ARG A 167 -6.05 1.28 -24.48
C ARG A 167 -6.78 2.48 -23.85
N PRO A 168 -7.20 3.50 -24.61
CA PRO A 168 -7.87 4.67 -24.05
C PRO A 168 -9.11 4.35 -23.20
N GLU A 169 -9.86 3.32 -23.55
CA GLU A 169 -11.05 2.86 -22.83
C GLU A 169 -10.74 2.13 -21.51
N ASP A 170 -9.50 1.72 -21.27
CA ASP A 170 -9.11 1.01 -20.06
C ASP A 170 -8.87 1.95 -18.88
N PHE A 171 -8.58 3.24 -19.12
CA PHE A 171 -8.40 4.22 -18.04
C PHE A 171 -9.62 4.28 -17.11
N SER A 172 -10.85 4.27 -17.64
CA SER A 172 -12.05 4.33 -16.80
C SER A 172 -12.38 3.03 -16.05
N LYS A 173 -11.70 1.93 -16.39
CA LYS A 173 -11.86 0.60 -15.78
C LYS A 173 -10.68 0.21 -14.90
N ALA A 174 -9.61 1.00 -14.89
CA ALA A 174 -8.38 0.70 -14.16
C ALA A 174 -8.55 0.86 -12.65
N LEU A 175 -7.68 0.18 -11.91
CA LEU A 175 -7.50 0.40 -10.48
C LEU A 175 -6.48 1.52 -10.26
N TYR A 176 -6.83 2.48 -9.42
CA TYR A 176 -5.95 3.58 -9.03
C TYR A 176 -5.51 3.41 -7.57
N THR A 177 -4.22 3.21 -7.35
CA THR A 177 -3.67 2.94 -6.00
C THR A 177 -2.89 4.16 -5.48
N PHE A 178 -3.03 4.44 -4.18
CA PHE A 178 -2.31 5.52 -3.49
C PHE A 178 -1.64 4.97 -2.22
N ASP A 179 -0.31 5.04 -2.15
CA ASP A 179 0.49 4.68 -0.96
C ASP A 179 1.55 5.78 -0.71
N ILE A 180 1.13 6.84 -0.02
CA ILE A 180 1.92 8.05 0.20
C ILE A 180 1.49 8.77 1.48
N GLY A 181 2.44 9.48 2.11
CA GLY A 181 2.19 10.36 3.25
C GLY A 181 3.12 10.11 4.43
N GLN A 182 3.82 8.97 4.46
CA GLN A 182 4.81 8.66 5.50
C GLN A 182 5.95 9.68 5.50
N ASN A 183 6.40 10.10 4.32
CA ASN A 183 7.46 11.11 4.19
C ASN A 183 7.01 12.50 4.66
N ASP A 184 5.72 12.86 4.54
CA ASP A 184 5.22 14.14 5.08
C ASP A 184 5.36 14.18 6.60
N LEU A 185 5.08 13.06 7.28
CA LEU A 185 5.31 12.92 8.73
C LEU A 185 6.80 12.96 9.08
N SER A 186 7.64 12.26 8.31
CA SER A 186 9.10 12.29 8.48
C SER A 186 9.66 13.72 8.40
N VAL A 187 9.21 14.49 7.40
CA VAL A 187 9.59 15.90 7.25
C VAL A 187 9.08 16.73 8.42
N ALA A 188 7.83 16.53 8.83
CA ALA A 188 7.24 17.27 9.94
C ALA A 188 7.95 17.01 11.27
N PHE A 189 8.31 15.77 11.60
CA PHE A 189 9.04 15.47 12.84
C PHE A 189 10.41 16.15 12.93
N ARG A 190 11.01 16.48 11.78
CA ARG A 190 12.28 17.22 11.73
C ARG A 190 12.11 18.74 11.79
N LYS A 191 10.94 19.27 11.42
CA LYS A 191 10.76 20.71 11.16
C LYS A 191 9.65 21.39 11.97
N MET A 192 8.76 20.62 12.57
CA MET A 192 7.52 21.12 13.18
C MET A 192 7.39 20.62 14.62
N SER A 193 6.74 21.41 15.46
CA SER A 193 6.17 20.92 16.72
C SER A 193 4.95 20.04 16.46
N ASN A 194 4.51 19.31 17.48
CA ASN A 194 3.29 18.51 17.39
C ASN A 194 2.06 19.37 17.06
N GLU A 195 1.94 20.56 17.63
CA GLU A 195 0.83 21.48 17.38
C GLU A 195 0.85 22.00 15.94
N GLN A 196 2.04 22.31 15.40
CA GLN A 196 2.21 22.73 14.02
C GLN A 196 1.86 21.61 13.03
N LEU A 197 2.29 20.38 13.32
CA LEU A 197 1.95 19.22 12.51
C LEU A 197 0.43 18.95 12.53
N LEU A 198 -0.21 18.95 13.70
CA LEU A 198 -1.67 18.80 13.81
C LEU A 198 -2.41 19.87 13.00
N ALA A 199 -1.94 21.12 13.01
CA ALA A 199 -2.52 22.19 12.21
C ALA A 199 -2.29 22.03 10.70
N ALA A 200 -1.21 21.36 10.28
CA ALA A 200 -0.87 21.13 8.88
C ALA A 200 -1.52 19.87 8.28
N MET A 201 -1.89 18.88 9.10
CA MET A 201 -2.48 17.61 8.66
C MET A 201 -3.71 17.77 7.74
N PRO A 202 -4.68 18.67 8.03
CA PRO A 202 -5.82 18.87 7.14
C PRO A 202 -5.42 19.29 5.73
N ASP A 203 -4.40 20.14 5.58
CA ASP A 203 -3.88 20.56 4.27
C ASP A 203 -3.23 19.38 3.53
N ILE A 204 -2.41 18.57 4.21
CA ILE A 204 -1.80 17.37 3.63
C ILE A 204 -2.89 16.43 3.10
N VAL A 205 -3.86 16.07 3.93
CA VAL A 205 -4.94 15.15 3.57
C VAL A 205 -5.81 15.71 2.44
N ASN A 206 -6.08 17.03 2.44
CA ASN A 206 -6.85 17.66 1.37
C ASN A 206 -6.12 17.68 0.02
N GLN A 207 -4.79 17.74 0.01
CA GLN A 207 -4.02 17.63 -1.25
C GLN A 207 -4.06 16.22 -1.84
N LEU A 208 -4.02 15.17 -1.00
CA LEU A 208 -4.29 13.80 -1.46
C LEU A 208 -5.71 13.68 -2.04
N ALA A 209 -6.69 14.24 -1.35
CA ALA A 209 -8.07 14.24 -1.83
C ALA A 209 -8.23 14.99 -3.17
N ALA A 210 -7.54 16.11 -3.35
CA ALA A 210 -7.54 16.85 -4.62
C ALA A 210 -6.93 16.02 -5.75
N ALA A 211 -5.87 15.24 -5.49
CA ALA A 211 -5.30 14.30 -6.46
C ALA A 211 -6.31 13.21 -6.87
N VAL A 212 -7.04 12.62 -5.92
CA VAL A 212 -8.10 11.65 -6.19
C VAL A 212 -9.24 12.27 -7.02
N GLN A 213 -9.70 13.46 -6.64
CA GLN A 213 -10.72 14.20 -7.39
C GLN A 213 -10.27 14.50 -8.83
N HIS A 214 -8.99 14.86 -9.03
CA HIS A 214 -8.43 15.10 -10.35
C HIS A 214 -8.42 13.83 -11.20
N VAL A 215 -7.93 12.71 -10.67
CA VAL A 215 -7.96 11.41 -11.39
C VAL A 215 -9.40 11.00 -11.73
N TYR A 216 -10.36 11.28 -10.84
CA TYR A 216 -11.78 11.07 -11.11
C TYR A 216 -12.30 11.93 -12.27
N GLN A 217 -11.94 13.21 -12.32
CA GLN A 217 -12.26 14.11 -13.44
C GLN A 217 -11.63 13.61 -14.75
N GLN A 218 -10.46 12.97 -14.66
CA GLN A 218 -9.83 12.25 -15.75
C GLN A 218 -10.43 10.86 -16.00
N GLY A 219 -11.61 10.54 -15.48
CA GLY A 219 -12.35 9.32 -15.80
C GLY A 219 -12.03 8.11 -14.92
N GLY A 220 -11.12 8.22 -13.94
CA GLY A 220 -10.84 7.12 -13.01
C GLY A 220 -12.03 6.82 -12.10
N ARG A 221 -12.27 5.53 -11.81
CA ARG A 221 -13.49 5.08 -11.11
C ARG A 221 -13.25 4.15 -9.91
N ALA A 222 -12.16 3.40 -9.86
CA ALA A 222 -11.86 2.52 -8.73
C ALA A 222 -10.58 2.97 -8.02
N PHE A 223 -10.70 3.32 -6.74
CA PHE A 223 -9.62 3.87 -5.93
C PHE A 223 -9.32 2.97 -4.74
N TRP A 224 -8.04 2.68 -4.52
CA TRP A 224 -7.52 1.86 -3.42
C TRP A 224 -6.46 2.67 -2.68
N ILE A 225 -6.85 3.25 -1.55
CA ILE A 225 -6.08 4.27 -0.84
C ILE A 225 -5.55 3.67 0.45
N HIS A 226 -4.23 3.45 0.51
CA HIS A 226 -3.54 3.06 1.72
C HIS A 226 -3.42 4.25 2.68
N ASN A 227 -3.57 3.98 3.97
CA ASN A 227 -3.15 4.90 5.01
C ASN A 227 -1.63 4.83 5.23
N THR A 228 -1.07 5.62 6.14
CA THR A 228 0.38 5.59 6.41
C THR A 228 0.76 4.53 7.44
N GLY A 229 1.96 3.97 7.35
CA GLY A 229 2.46 2.94 8.26
C GLY A 229 2.87 3.47 9.66
N PRO A 230 3.21 2.56 10.59
CA PRO A 230 3.69 2.92 11.93
C PRO A 230 5.14 3.42 11.87
N ILE A 231 5.30 4.68 11.46
CA ILE A 231 6.62 5.31 11.25
C ILE A 231 7.52 5.30 12.51
N GLY A 232 6.94 5.33 13.71
CA GLY A 232 7.68 5.21 14.96
C GLY A 232 8.28 3.82 15.20
N CYS A 233 7.85 2.81 14.45
CA CYS A 233 8.39 1.46 14.50
C CYS A 233 9.51 1.19 13.49
N LEU A 234 9.92 2.18 12.69
CA LEU A 234 11.04 1.99 11.78
C LEU A 234 12.35 1.87 12.58
N PRO A 235 13.21 0.87 12.33
CA PRO A 235 14.50 0.77 13.03
C PRO A 235 15.33 2.05 13.00
N VAL A 236 15.32 2.81 11.88
CA VAL A 236 16.03 4.09 11.79
C VAL A 236 15.51 5.16 12.76
N ALA A 237 14.24 5.08 13.17
CA ALA A 237 13.69 6.03 14.13
C ALA A 237 14.30 5.81 15.52
N VAL A 238 14.62 4.57 15.86
CA VAL A 238 15.06 4.18 17.21
C VAL A 238 16.56 3.90 17.34
N MET A 239 17.29 3.74 16.22
CA MET A 239 18.71 3.32 16.23
C MET A 239 19.65 4.22 17.05
N TYR A 240 19.34 5.51 17.19
CA TYR A 240 20.15 6.47 17.96
C TYR A 240 19.62 6.76 19.36
N ILE A 241 18.56 6.07 19.78
CA ILE A 241 17.89 6.35 21.05
C ILE A 241 18.56 5.56 22.17
N ARG A 242 19.16 6.28 23.12
CA ARG A 242 19.81 5.73 24.30
C ARG A 242 19.06 6.14 25.54
N ASN A 243 18.73 5.16 26.40
CA ASN A 243 18.05 5.38 27.68
C ASN A 243 16.79 6.28 27.56
N PRO A 244 15.81 5.93 26.71
CA PRO A 244 14.61 6.73 26.55
C PRO A 244 13.85 6.86 27.87
N PRO A 245 13.19 8.01 28.15
CA PRO A 245 12.36 8.14 29.33
C PRO A 245 11.19 7.14 29.29
N ALA A 246 10.68 6.78 30.46
CA ALA A 246 9.54 5.86 30.56
C ALA A 246 8.34 6.38 29.74
N GLY A 247 7.74 5.49 28.94
CA GLY A 247 6.59 5.83 28.08
C GLY A 247 6.94 6.46 26.73
N PHE A 248 8.23 6.70 26.43
CA PHE A 248 8.66 7.19 25.12
C PHE A 248 8.54 6.12 24.03
N LEU A 249 8.96 4.89 24.36
CA LEU A 249 8.73 3.71 23.52
C LEU A 249 7.49 2.95 24.00
N ASP A 250 6.74 2.36 23.07
CA ASP A 250 5.72 1.38 23.41
C ASP A 250 6.33 0.00 23.77
N GLN A 251 5.48 -0.97 24.10
CA GLN A 251 5.92 -2.31 24.52
C GLN A 251 6.63 -3.12 23.42
N TYR A 252 6.55 -2.67 22.16
CA TYR A 252 7.23 -3.30 21.02
C TYR A 252 8.49 -2.52 20.59
N GLY A 253 8.84 -1.47 21.34
CA GLY A 253 10.03 -0.65 21.10
C GLY A 253 9.82 0.45 20.07
N CYS A 254 8.59 0.75 19.67
CA CYS A 254 8.30 1.84 18.73
C CYS A 254 8.17 3.20 19.43
N ILE A 255 8.56 4.29 18.77
CA ILE A 255 8.36 5.65 19.28
C ILE A 255 6.87 5.98 19.34
N LYS A 256 6.32 6.05 20.55
CA LYS A 256 4.88 6.21 20.77
C LYS A 256 4.36 7.51 20.14
N GLY A 257 5.03 8.64 20.39
CA GLY A 257 4.57 9.94 19.89
C GLY A 257 4.52 10.05 18.36
N GLN A 258 5.44 9.39 17.64
CA GLN A 258 5.41 9.35 16.18
C GLN A 258 4.28 8.47 15.66
N ASN A 259 4.03 7.33 16.30
CA ASN A 259 2.90 6.47 15.97
C ASN A 259 1.55 7.11 16.30
N ASP A 260 1.44 7.88 17.39
CA ASP A 260 0.24 8.65 17.72
C ASP A 260 -0.09 9.65 16.59
N MET A 261 0.92 10.33 16.03
CA MET A 261 0.75 11.25 14.90
C MET A 261 0.38 10.53 13.59
N ALA A 262 0.95 9.34 13.33
CA ALA A 262 0.55 8.52 12.20
C ALA A 262 -0.91 8.07 12.30
N VAL A 263 -1.36 7.68 13.49
CA VAL A 263 -2.77 7.31 13.75
C VAL A 263 -3.70 8.51 13.55
N GLU A 264 -3.32 9.71 14.01
CA GLU A 264 -4.12 10.92 13.79
C GLU A 264 -4.21 11.30 12.30
N PHE A 265 -3.09 11.21 11.57
CA PHE A 265 -3.09 11.38 10.10
C PHE A 265 -4.05 10.39 9.43
N ASN A 266 -3.96 9.11 9.81
CA ASN A 266 -4.78 8.03 9.26
C ASN A 266 -6.28 8.21 9.52
N LYS A 267 -6.63 8.74 10.70
CA LYS A 267 -7.99 9.10 11.06
C LYS A 267 -8.52 10.23 10.17
N GLN A 268 -7.77 11.31 10.02
CA GLN A 268 -8.17 12.42 9.14
C GLN A 268 -8.28 12.00 7.68
N LEU A 269 -7.37 11.14 7.20
CA LEU A 269 -7.45 10.55 5.87
C LEU A 269 -8.72 9.71 5.69
N LYS A 270 -9.05 8.86 6.67
CA LYS A 270 -10.30 8.06 6.64
C LYS A 270 -11.53 8.95 6.56
N ASP A 271 -11.61 9.97 7.41
CA ASP A 271 -12.71 10.94 7.40
C ASP A 271 -12.82 11.67 6.06
N ARG A 272 -11.67 11.99 5.42
CA ARG A 272 -11.66 12.61 4.09
C ARG A 272 -12.09 11.65 2.99
N VAL A 273 -11.69 10.39 3.04
CA VAL A 273 -12.14 9.36 2.09
C VAL A 273 -13.65 9.16 2.16
N ILE A 274 -14.23 9.16 3.36
CA ILE A 274 -15.69 9.10 3.54
C ILE A 274 -16.38 10.27 2.82
N LYS A 275 -15.84 11.50 2.94
CA LYS A 275 -16.36 12.67 2.22
C LYS A 275 -16.18 12.55 0.70
N LEU A 276 -15.05 12.00 0.24
CA LEU A 276 -14.81 11.79 -1.20
C LEU A 276 -15.84 10.86 -1.82
N ARG A 277 -16.32 9.83 -1.12
CA ARG A 277 -17.38 8.95 -1.63
C ARG A 277 -18.68 9.72 -1.92
N ALA A 278 -19.02 10.69 -1.07
CA ALA A 278 -20.19 11.55 -1.28
C ALA A 278 -19.96 12.58 -2.41
N GLU A 279 -18.74 13.08 -2.56
CA GLU A 279 -18.36 14.05 -3.59
C GLU A 279 -18.21 13.41 -4.98
N LEU A 280 -17.89 12.12 -5.05
CA LEU A 280 -17.54 11.38 -6.28
C LEU A 280 -18.48 10.18 -6.50
N PRO A 281 -19.77 10.40 -6.83
CA PRO A 281 -20.82 9.36 -6.80
C PRO A 281 -20.66 8.23 -7.84
N ASP A 282 -19.81 8.43 -8.85
CA ASP A 282 -19.49 7.40 -9.83
C ASP A 282 -18.24 6.59 -9.48
N ALA A 283 -17.52 6.94 -8.41
CA ALA A 283 -16.33 6.23 -7.96
C ALA A 283 -16.65 5.18 -6.89
N ALA A 284 -15.92 4.07 -6.93
CA ALA A 284 -15.72 3.18 -5.79
C ALA A 284 -14.39 3.57 -5.11
N ILE A 285 -14.42 3.91 -3.82
CA ILE A 285 -13.24 4.40 -3.09
C ILE A 285 -13.03 3.57 -1.83
N THR A 286 -12.00 2.74 -1.83
CA THR A 286 -11.66 1.87 -0.70
C THR A 286 -10.51 2.47 0.09
N TYR A 287 -10.71 2.68 1.38
CA TYR A 287 -9.65 3.01 2.33
C TYR A 287 -9.07 1.71 2.89
N VAL A 288 -7.75 1.65 3.07
CA VAL A 288 -7.04 0.42 3.46
C VAL A 288 -6.12 0.72 4.62
N ASP A 289 -6.33 -0.01 5.72
CA ASP A 289 -5.58 0.16 6.96
C ASP A 289 -4.26 -0.64 6.95
N VAL A 290 -3.31 -0.18 6.15
CA VAL A 290 -1.96 -0.77 6.11
C VAL A 290 -1.19 -0.54 7.41
N TYR A 291 -1.54 0.50 8.19
CA TYR A 291 -1.02 0.68 9.54
C TYR A 291 -1.31 -0.53 10.42
N ALA A 292 -2.58 -0.95 10.49
CA ALA A 292 -2.99 -2.09 11.30
C ALA A 292 -2.30 -3.38 10.85
N ALA A 293 -2.14 -3.60 9.54
CA ALA A 293 -1.38 -4.74 9.01
C ALA A 293 0.09 -4.69 9.46
N LYS A 294 0.79 -3.59 9.20
CA LYS A 294 2.22 -3.40 9.52
C LYS A 294 2.47 -3.51 11.03
N TYR A 295 1.68 -2.83 11.86
CA TYR A 295 1.80 -2.88 13.31
C TYR A 295 1.42 -4.25 13.88
N GLY A 296 0.44 -4.93 13.30
CA GLY A 296 0.06 -6.31 13.64
C GLY A 296 1.20 -7.31 13.39
N LEU A 297 1.92 -7.16 12.27
CA LEU A 297 3.12 -7.96 11.99
C LEU A 297 4.23 -7.67 13.00
N ILE A 298 4.54 -6.40 13.27
CA ILE A 298 5.59 -5.99 14.21
C ILE A 298 5.33 -6.50 15.62
N SER A 299 4.11 -6.29 16.12
CA SER A 299 3.70 -6.70 17.47
C SER A 299 3.69 -8.22 17.66
N ASN A 300 3.62 -8.99 16.58
CA ASN A 300 3.53 -10.45 16.60
C ASN A 300 4.68 -11.15 15.83
N ALA A 301 5.80 -10.45 15.58
CA ALA A 301 6.84 -10.86 14.64
C ALA A 301 7.31 -12.31 14.82
N LYS A 302 7.65 -12.69 16.07
CA LYS A 302 8.14 -14.04 16.41
C LYS A 302 7.15 -15.15 16.04
N ASN A 303 5.87 -14.94 16.30
CA ASN A 303 4.83 -15.94 16.00
C ASN A 303 4.53 -16.02 14.50
N GLN A 304 4.83 -14.95 13.76
CA GLN A 304 4.73 -14.91 12.29
C GLN A 304 6.00 -15.43 11.60
N GLY A 305 6.99 -15.94 12.36
CA GLY A 305 8.22 -16.51 11.82
C GLY A 305 9.34 -15.50 11.55
N PHE A 306 9.18 -14.25 11.99
CA PHE A 306 10.19 -13.21 11.86
C PHE A 306 11.06 -13.11 13.11
N VAL A 307 12.29 -12.61 12.95
CA VAL A 307 13.17 -12.24 14.05
C VAL A 307 12.66 -10.96 14.74
N ASP A 308 13.47 -10.40 15.63
CA ASP A 308 13.21 -9.11 16.26
C ASP A 308 12.78 -8.05 15.21
N PRO A 309 11.60 -7.41 15.37
CA PRO A 309 11.06 -6.49 14.39
C PRO A 309 11.92 -5.23 14.18
N LEU A 310 12.79 -4.89 15.14
CA LEU A 310 13.67 -3.73 15.06
C LEU A 310 15.06 -4.06 14.48
N LYS A 311 15.33 -5.34 14.16
CA LYS A 311 16.56 -5.71 13.45
C LYS A 311 16.47 -5.37 11.97
N ILE A 312 17.57 -4.81 11.46
CA ILE A 312 17.77 -4.45 10.06
C ILE A 312 18.51 -5.61 9.36
N CYS A 313 18.03 -6.05 8.19
CA CYS A 313 18.70 -7.11 7.45
C CYS A 313 19.91 -6.60 6.65
N CYS A 314 19.79 -5.46 5.97
CA CYS A 314 20.79 -4.95 5.04
C CYS A 314 21.40 -3.64 5.52
N GLY A 315 22.73 -3.57 5.49
CA GLY A 315 23.51 -2.47 6.04
C GLY A 315 24.34 -2.92 7.24
N HIS A 316 25.16 -2.00 7.75
CA HIS A 316 25.97 -2.21 8.94
C HIS A 316 25.68 -1.08 9.92
N HIS A 317 25.07 -1.42 11.06
CA HIS A 317 24.57 -0.48 12.06
C HIS A 317 25.03 -0.90 13.48
N GLU A 318 26.33 -1.13 13.64
CA GLU A 318 26.93 -1.63 14.88
C GLU A 318 27.93 -0.63 15.46
N ASN A 319 27.98 -0.52 16.80
CA ASN A 319 28.98 0.31 17.51
C ASN A 319 29.10 1.76 16.98
N ASP A 320 27.97 2.41 16.72
CA ASP A 320 27.87 3.76 16.13
C ASP A 320 28.39 3.92 14.69
N VAL A 321 28.80 2.82 14.06
CA VAL A 321 29.13 2.78 12.63
C VAL A 321 27.85 2.51 11.85
N ASN A 322 27.50 3.42 10.94
CA ASN A 322 26.31 3.33 10.10
C ASN A 322 26.71 3.36 8.63
N ILE A 323 26.54 2.23 7.95
CA ILE A 323 26.77 2.06 6.53
C ILE A 323 25.48 1.52 5.93
N TRP A 324 24.85 2.34 5.10
CA TRP A 324 23.59 1.99 4.45
C TRP A 324 23.75 0.78 3.52
N CYS A 325 22.66 0.06 3.33
CA CYS A 325 22.57 -1.10 2.45
C CYS A 325 23.18 -0.80 1.07
N GLY A 326 24.06 -1.68 0.58
CA GLY A 326 24.70 -1.55 -0.73
C GLY A 326 25.80 -0.49 -0.82
N ASN A 327 26.11 0.23 0.26
CA ASN A 327 27.22 1.19 0.31
C ASN A 327 28.48 0.58 0.95
N THR A 328 29.63 1.13 0.56
CA THR A 328 30.93 0.79 1.15
C THR A 328 31.50 2.00 1.87
N ALA A 329 32.03 1.82 3.08
CA ALA A 329 32.76 2.85 3.80
C ALA A 329 34.10 2.31 4.32
N ASN A 330 35.10 3.18 4.37
CA ASN A 330 36.38 2.89 5.01
C ASN A 330 36.34 3.38 6.47
N ILE A 331 36.40 2.43 7.41
CA ILE A 331 36.41 2.70 8.85
C ILE A 331 37.77 2.28 9.39
N ASN A 332 38.58 3.27 9.79
CA ASN A 332 39.92 3.06 10.35
C ASN A 332 40.84 2.17 9.48
N GLY A 333 40.79 2.33 8.16
CA GLY A 333 41.59 1.56 7.21
C GLY A 333 40.98 0.22 6.79
N THR A 334 39.83 -0.16 7.37
CA THR A 334 39.08 -1.36 6.97
C THR A 334 37.91 -0.98 6.08
N GLU A 335 37.83 -1.57 4.90
CA GLU A 335 36.67 -1.42 4.03
C GLU A 335 35.53 -2.33 4.54
N ILE A 336 34.39 -1.72 4.82
CA ILE A 336 33.18 -2.42 5.28
C ILE A 336 32.06 -2.15 4.28
N PHE A 337 31.45 -3.22 3.78
CA PHE A 337 30.29 -3.18 2.90
C PHE A 337 29.01 -3.37 3.71
N GLY A 338 28.01 -2.52 3.49
CA GLY A 338 26.65 -2.66 4.02
C GLY A 338 25.91 -3.82 3.36
N ALA A 339 26.32 -5.05 3.68
CA ALA A 339 25.82 -6.27 3.07
C ALA A 339 24.39 -6.61 3.53
N SER A 340 23.72 -7.47 2.75
CA SER A 340 22.50 -8.16 3.16
C SER A 340 22.79 -9.20 4.24
N CYS A 341 21.84 -9.42 5.14
CA CYS A 341 21.82 -10.57 6.02
C CYS A 341 21.68 -11.89 5.22
N GLY A 342 22.06 -13.01 5.83
CA GLY A 342 22.08 -14.31 5.17
C GLY A 342 20.70 -14.92 4.86
N ASN A 343 19.63 -14.46 5.54
CA ASN A 343 18.28 -14.92 5.26
C ASN A 343 17.26 -13.77 5.41
N PRO A 344 17.05 -12.97 4.35
CA PRO A 344 16.11 -11.83 4.37
C PRO A 344 14.66 -12.20 4.69
N SER A 345 14.26 -13.46 4.43
CA SER A 345 12.88 -13.92 4.68
C SER A 345 12.47 -13.94 6.15
N LEU A 346 13.45 -13.89 7.06
CA LEU A 346 13.20 -13.86 8.51
C LEU A 346 13.10 -12.43 9.05
N PHE A 347 13.35 -11.40 8.25
CA PHE A 347 13.41 -10.00 8.72
C PHE A 347 12.19 -9.22 8.23
N ILE A 348 11.63 -8.38 9.09
CA ILE A 348 10.57 -7.44 8.69
C ILE A 348 11.22 -6.27 7.95
N SER A 349 12.24 -5.66 8.56
CA SER A 349 12.95 -4.52 8.00
C SER A 349 14.10 -4.95 7.11
N TRP A 350 14.09 -4.47 5.87
CA TRP A 350 15.18 -4.65 4.93
C TRP A 350 16.36 -3.74 5.28
N ASP A 351 16.20 -2.41 5.18
CA ASP A 351 17.30 -1.44 5.32
C ASP A 351 17.12 -0.46 6.49
N GLY A 352 16.14 -0.72 7.35
CA GLY A 352 15.80 0.14 8.48
C GLY A 352 14.64 1.11 8.21
N VAL A 353 14.25 1.30 6.96
CA VAL A 353 13.07 2.09 6.55
C VAL A 353 12.07 1.19 5.85
N HIS A 354 12.53 0.40 4.90
CA HIS A 354 11.70 -0.38 4.00
C HIS A 354 11.57 -1.83 4.45
N TYR A 355 10.51 -2.48 3.98
CA TYR A 355 10.17 -3.82 4.39
C TYR A 355 10.80 -4.83 3.44
N SER A 356 11.19 -5.99 3.98
CA SER A 356 11.61 -7.10 3.14
C SER A 356 10.46 -7.58 2.27
N GLN A 357 10.77 -8.28 1.19
CA GLN A 357 9.80 -8.94 0.34
C GLN A 357 8.88 -9.86 1.15
N ALA A 358 9.42 -10.62 2.11
CA ALA A 358 8.63 -11.53 2.93
C ALA A 358 7.60 -10.78 3.78
N ALA A 359 7.98 -9.64 4.34
CA ALA A 359 7.06 -8.78 5.07
C ALA A 359 6.05 -8.09 4.15
N ASN A 360 6.47 -7.61 2.97
CA ASN A 360 5.56 -7.07 1.96
C ASN A 360 4.52 -8.11 1.51
N GLN A 361 4.92 -9.36 1.33
CA GLN A 361 4.01 -10.46 1.01
C GLN A 361 3.00 -10.69 2.13
N TRP A 362 3.48 -10.73 3.37
CA TRP A 362 2.61 -10.90 4.53
C TRP A 362 1.57 -9.77 4.60
N ILE A 363 1.99 -8.51 4.43
CA ILE A 363 1.10 -7.35 4.43
C ILE A 363 0.07 -7.45 3.31
N ALA A 364 0.52 -7.75 2.09
CA ALA A 364 -0.37 -7.93 0.94
C ALA A 364 -1.46 -8.98 1.23
N ASN A 365 -1.08 -10.15 1.75
CA ASN A 365 -2.04 -11.21 2.08
C ASN A 365 -3.12 -10.78 3.09
N HIS A 366 -2.84 -9.80 3.96
CA HIS A 366 -3.77 -9.32 4.98
C HIS A 366 -4.65 -8.15 4.52
N VAL A 367 -4.20 -7.36 3.53
CA VAL A 367 -4.98 -6.21 3.04
C VAL A 367 -5.81 -6.54 1.80
N LEU A 368 -5.36 -7.46 0.94
CA LEU A 368 -6.04 -7.73 -0.34
C LEU A 368 -7.39 -8.45 -0.19
N ASN A 369 -7.60 -9.15 0.93
CA ASN A 369 -8.88 -9.80 1.23
C ASN A 369 -9.97 -8.83 1.72
N GLY A 370 -9.63 -7.55 1.97
CA GLY A 370 -10.57 -6.52 2.40
C GLY A 370 -10.87 -6.47 3.90
N SER A 371 -10.33 -7.38 4.72
CA SER A 371 -10.58 -7.40 6.17
C SER A 371 -10.08 -6.15 6.90
N LEU A 372 -9.08 -5.49 6.34
CA LEU A 372 -8.53 -4.22 6.81
C LEU A 372 -8.94 -3.04 5.92
N SER A 373 -10.00 -3.22 5.13
CA SER A 373 -10.52 -2.18 4.25
C SER A 373 -11.82 -1.60 4.78
N ASP A 374 -12.06 -0.35 4.43
CA ASP A 374 -13.33 0.34 4.63
C ASP A 374 -13.80 0.82 3.24
N PRO A 375 -14.94 0.32 2.72
CA PRO A 375 -15.70 -0.82 3.25
C PRO A 375 -14.88 -2.13 3.19
N PRO A 376 -15.31 -3.19 3.91
CA PRO A 376 -14.56 -4.44 3.99
C PRO A 376 -14.73 -5.30 2.73
N ILE A 377 -14.23 -4.81 1.60
CA ILE A 377 -14.29 -5.46 0.30
C ILE A 377 -12.90 -5.89 -0.16
N PRO A 378 -12.74 -7.12 -0.71
CA PRO A 378 -11.49 -7.53 -1.31
C PRO A 378 -11.10 -6.63 -2.47
N ILE A 379 -9.79 -6.51 -2.76
CA ILE A 379 -9.29 -5.69 -3.87
C ILE A 379 -9.87 -6.13 -5.22
N ALA A 380 -10.09 -7.43 -5.40
CA ALA A 380 -10.74 -8.00 -6.58
C ALA A 380 -12.19 -7.53 -6.77
N HIS A 381 -12.78 -6.86 -5.79
CA HIS A 381 -14.14 -6.32 -5.82
C HIS A 381 -14.16 -4.77 -5.68
N ALA A 382 -12.99 -4.12 -5.75
CA ALA A 382 -12.84 -2.68 -5.47
C ALA A 382 -13.49 -1.74 -6.50
N CYS A 383 -14.05 -2.27 -7.61
CA CYS A 383 -14.83 -1.49 -8.57
C CYS A 383 -16.31 -1.32 -8.16
N HIS A 384 -16.75 -2.04 -7.12
CA HIS A 384 -18.14 -1.98 -6.67
C HIS A 384 -18.36 -0.78 -5.74
N LYS A 385 -19.32 0.06 -6.13
CA LYS A 385 -19.73 1.25 -5.36
C LYS A 385 -20.47 0.85 -4.08
N HIS A 386 -20.41 1.71 -3.08
CA HIS A 386 -20.93 1.48 -1.74
C HIS A 386 -21.38 2.77 -1.07
#